data_AF-A0A5B6YZC2-F1
#
_entry.id   AF-A0A5B6YZC2-F1
#
_cell.length_a   1.000
_cell.length_b   1.000
_cell.length_c   1.000
_cell.angle_alpha   90.00
_cell.angle_beta   90.00
_cell.angle_gamma   90.00
#
_symmetry.space_group_name_H-M   'P 1'
#
loop_
_entity.id
_entity.type
_entity.pdbx_description
1 polymer ?
#
loop_
_entity_poly.entity_id
_entity_poly.type
_entity_poly.pdbx_seq_one_letter_code
_entity_poly.pdbx_strand_id
1 'polypeptide(L)'
;MEGQKWEELNMDCLVNVFGRVGMESLLLDVPFVCKSWYKAAVDPRCWEVLIFPNIDPDSWYDDDSLTSRLKYEYQVQGEFPVTAFIKFVVNRSCRSATTLVLPSCCTEEALFYVAEECPALKILLLPNCLSDDIMLKFPSLISKWKNLEQLRLGSSINMQEILAQINLHCNNFVGIRVSGGCYIGEEETLAIVTSLPNIKYLFLTRAYLERENLVKILQGCKELVYFDVSDCKGFEEGDEEIIKLASHIRTFKDEGSSYDDYDDYMETITSRDACLFDDEYCSD
;
A
#
# COMPACT_ATOMS: atom_id res chain seq x y z
N MET A 1 40.39 2.22 23.76
CA MET A 1 39.00 2.41 24.20
C MET A 1 38.20 1.31 23.53
N GLU A 2 37.91 0.24 24.25
CA GLU A 2 36.91 -0.72 23.81
C GLU A 2 35.57 0.01 23.82
N GLY A 3 34.97 0.21 22.64
CA GLY A 3 33.62 0.76 22.57
C GLY A 3 32.68 -0.15 23.34
N GLN A 4 31.70 0.41 24.05
CA GLN A 4 30.65 -0.38 24.69
C GLN A 4 30.05 -1.34 23.66
N LYS A 5 30.00 -2.62 24.00
CA LYS A 5 29.47 -3.63 23.09
C LYS A 5 27.97 -3.44 23.00
N TRP A 6 27.45 -3.27 21.79
CA TRP A 6 26.02 -3.12 21.54
C TRP A 6 25.20 -4.29 22.08
N GLU A 7 25.79 -5.48 22.24
CA GLU A 7 25.13 -6.66 22.84
C GLU A 7 24.73 -6.48 24.31
N GLU A 8 25.35 -5.54 25.02
CA GLU A 8 25.11 -5.24 26.44
C GLU A 8 24.07 -4.12 26.65
N LEU A 9 23.54 -3.55 25.56
CA LEU A 9 22.46 -2.56 25.64
C LEU A 9 21.19 -3.19 26.23
N ASN A 10 20.38 -2.35 26.87
CA ASN A 10 19.08 -2.76 27.38
C ASN A 10 18.21 -3.31 26.23
N MET A 11 17.48 -4.40 26.50
CA MET A 11 16.63 -5.08 25.51
C MET A 11 15.63 -4.14 24.85
N ASP A 12 15.00 -3.22 25.60
CA ASP A 12 14.05 -2.26 25.02
C ASP A 12 14.74 -1.27 24.08
N CYS A 13 15.99 -0.90 24.36
CA CYS A 13 16.78 -0.07 23.44
C CYS A 13 17.08 -0.83 22.14
N LEU A 14 17.49 -2.11 22.24
CA LEU A 14 17.75 -2.95 21.07
C LEU A 14 16.48 -3.11 20.22
N VAL A 15 15.35 -3.44 20.85
CA VAL A 15 14.06 -3.60 20.16
C VAL A 15 13.63 -2.31 19.47
N ASN A 16 13.75 -1.16 20.13
CA ASN A 16 13.40 0.13 19.50
C ASN A 16 14.32 0.50 18.33
N VAL A 17 15.60 0.11 18.36
CA VAL A 17 16.52 0.30 17.22
C VAL A 17 16.13 -0.67 16.09
N PHE A 18 15.94 -1.95 16.40
CA PHE A 18 15.65 -2.98 15.41
C PHE A 18 14.27 -2.83 14.77
N GLY A 19 13.29 -2.24 15.43
CA GLY A 19 12.02 -1.85 14.79
C GLY A 19 12.16 -0.80 13.68
N ARG A 20 13.35 -0.21 13.48
CA ARG A 20 13.61 0.82 12.47
C ARG A 20 14.58 0.40 11.37
N VAL A 21 15.16 -0.80 11.45
CA VAL A 21 16.16 -1.27 10.47
C VAL A 21 15.54 -1.85 9.21
N GLY A 22 14.23 -2.11 9.22
CA GLY A 22 13.50 -2.70 8.10
C GLY A 22 13.49 -4.23 8.12
N MET A 23 12.54 -4.80 7.36
CA MET A 23 12.25 -6.23 7.34
C MET A 23 13.45 -7.07 6.89
N GLU A 24 14.14 -6.63 5.84
CA GLU A 24 15.29 -7.33 5.27
C GLU A 24 16.39 -7.57 6.32
N SER A 25 16.83 -6.52 7.01
CA SER A 25 17.85 -6.66 8.05
C SER A 25 17.37 -7.44 9.27
N LEU A 26 16.08 -7.39 9.60
CA LEU A 26 15.48 -8.25 10.64
C LEU A 26 15.47 -9.73 10.24
N LEU A 27 15.46 -10.05 8.96
CA LEU A 27 15.43 -11.41 8.43
C LEU A 27 16.81 -12.00 8.17
N LEU A 28 17.78 -11.18 7.73
CA LEU A 28 19.03 -11.64 7.14
C LEU A 28 20.30 -11.18 7.88
N ASP A 29 20.23 -10.11 8.68
CA ASP A 29 21.44 -9.50 9.25
C ASP A 29 21.42 -9.54 10.78
N VAL A 30 20.46 -8.84 11.40
CA VAL A 30 20.40 -8.61 12.86
C VAL A 30 20.40 -9.90 13.68
N PRO A 31 19.60 -10.93 13.34
CA PRO A 31 19.55 -12.15 14.15
C PRO A 31 20.85 -12.96 14.16
N PHE A 32 21.74 -12.73 13.19
CA PHE A 32 22.96 -13.50 12.99
C PHE A 32 24.21 -12.87 13.63
N VAL A 33 24.10 -11.66 14.18
CA VAL A 33 25.21 -10.96 14.85
C VAL A 33 25.57 -11.62 16.19
N CYS A 34 24.60 -11.74 17.09
CA CYS A 34 24.79 -12.42 18.38
C CYS A 34 23.46 -12.86 19.01
N LYS A 35 23.53 -13.66 20.09
CA LYS A 35 22.33 -14.18 20.79
C LYS A 35 21.45 -13.08 21.39
N SER A 36 22.06 -11.98 21.86
CA SER A 36 21.32 -10.84 22.41
C SER A 36 20.48 -10.17 21.32
N TRP A 37 21.10 -9.96 20.16
CA TRP A 37 20.44 -9.35 19.01
C TRP A 37 19.33 -10.23 18.43
N TYR A 38 19.59 -11.54 18.31
CA TYR A 38 18.55 -12.52 17.95
C TYR A 38 17.32 -12.39 18.86
N LYS A 39 17.51 -12.35 20.18
CA LYS A 39 16.40 -12.24 21.14
C LYS A 39 15.62 -10.94 21.00
N ALA A 40 16.28 -9.84 20.68
CA ALA A 40 15.60 -8.56 20.46
C ALA A 40 14.89 -8.54 19.10
N ALA A 41 15.51 -9.09 18.05
CA ALA A 41 14.93 -9.12 16.70
C ALA A 41 13.68 -9.99 16.60
N VAL A 42 13.48 -10.96 17.49
CA VAL A 42 12.24 -11.76 17.54
C VAL A 42 11.12 -11.12 18.36
N ASP A 43 11.36 -9.98 19.01
CA ASP A 43 10.32 -9.24 19.74
C ASP A 43 9.27 -8.70 18.75
N PRO A 44 7.95 -8.89 18.99
CA PRO A 44 6.90 -8.45 18.08
C PRO A 44 6.92 -6.96 17.74
N ARG A 45 7.44 -6.11 18.64
CA ARG A 45 7.59 -4.66 18.41
C ARG A 45 8.52 -4.34 17.23
N CYS A 46 9.42 -5.25 16.87
CA CYS A 46 10.25 -5.11 15.69
C CYS A 46 9.48 -5.32 14.38
N TRP A 47 8.28 -5.90 14.44
CA TRP A 47 7.50 -6.38 13.30
C TRP A 47 6.13 -5.67 13.18
N GLU A 48 6.02 -4.45 13.74
CA GLU A 48 4.82 -3.61 13.58
C GLU A 48 4.70 -3.05 12.15
N VAL A 49 5.82 -2.90 11.44
CA VAL A 49 5.90 -2.40 10.07
C VAL A 49 6.43 -3.50 9.15
N LEU A 50 5.56 -4.00 8.28
CA LEU A 50 5.86 -5.11 7.36
C LEU A 50 5.85 -4.59 5.92
N ILE A 51 7.02 -4.23 5.40
CA ILE A 51 7.19 -3.83 4.01
C ILE A 51 7.84 -4.99 3.25
N PHE A 52 7.04 -5.74 2.49
CA PHE A 52 7.57 -6.77 1.61
C PHE A 52 8.19 -6.11 0.38
N PRO A 53 9.38 -6.54 -0.07
CA PRO A 53 9.92 -6.05 -1.34
C PRO A 53 9.08 -6.59 -2.51
N ASN A 54 9.39 -6.11 -3.70
CA ASN A 54 8.95 -6.79 -4.91
C ASN A 54 9.66 -8.16 -4.99
N ILE A 55 8.89 -9.24 -4.85
CA ILE A 55 9.40 -10.61 -4.96
C ILE A 55 9.07 -11.07 -6.36
N ASP A 56 10.10 -11.25 -7.19
CA ASP A 56 9.97 -11.90 -8.49
C ASP A 56 10.25 -13.41 -8.33
N PRO A 57 9.21 -14.27 -8.29
CA PRO A 57 9.38 -15.72 -8.18
C PRO A 57 10.00 -16.33 -9.44
N ASP A 58 9.92 -15.62 -10.58
CA ASP A 58 10.37 -16.05 -11.91
C ASP A 58 11.68 -15.37 -12.32
N SER A 59 12.38 -14.68 -11.41
CA SER A 59 13.72 -14.18 -11.68
C SER A 59 14.74 -15.31 -11.59
N TRP A 60 15.18 -15.79 -12.75
CA TRP A 60 16.26 -16.78 -12.89
C TRP A 60 17.63 -16.10 -12.96
N TYR A 61 17.68 -14.76 -12.98
CA TYR A 61 18.84 -13.98 -13.41
C TYR A 61 19.45 -13.03 -12.37
N ASP A 62 18.90 -12.89 -11.16
CA ASP A 62 19.49 -12.04 -10.12
C ASP A 62 20.03 -12.82 -8.91
N ASP A 63 21.35 -13.02 -8.91
CA ASP A 63 22.12 -13.61 -7.79
C ASP A 63 22.07 -12.73 -6.52
N ASP A 64 21.80 -11.42 -6.67
CA ASP A 64 21.77 -10.45 -5.57
C ASP A 64 20.36 -9.99 -5.15
N SER A 65 19.30 -10.64 -5.64
CA SER A 65 17.94 -10.32 -5.19
C SER A 65 17.71 -10.73 -3.73
N LEU A 66 16.80 -10.03 -3.03
CA LEU A 66 16.36 -10.46 -1.69
C LEU A 66 15.90 -11.92 -1.71
N THR A 67 15.20 -12.33 -2.76
CA THR A 67 14.75 -13.71 -2.95
C THR A 67 15.92 -14.69 -2.92
N SER A 68 17.01 -14.41 -3.63
CA SER A 68 18.22 -15.25 -3.63
C SER A 68 18.87 -15.33 -2.26
N ARG A 69 19.01 -14.20 -1.55
CA ARG A 69 19.55 -14.18 -0.19
C ARG A 69 18.67 -14.93 0.81
N LEU A 70 17.35 -14.77 0.75
CA LEU A 70 16.40 -15.51 1.57
C LEU A 70 16.46 -17.01 1.27
N LYS A 71 16.56 -17.40 -0.01
CA LYS A 71 16.69 -18.81 -0.37
C LYS A 71 17.98 -19.41 0.15
N TYR A 72 19.09 -18.69 0.06
CA TYR A 72 20.37 -19.11 0.62
C TYR A 72 20.30 -19.27 2.14
N GLU A 73 19.86 -18.23 2.84
CA GLU A 73 19.87 -18.19 4.31
C GLU A 73 18.92 -19.22 4.92
N TYR A 74 17.70 -19.34 4.36
CA TYR A 74 16.68 -20.27 4.82
C TYR A 74 16.72 -21.63 4.09
N GLN A 75 17.76 -21.87 3.29
CA GLN A 75 18.01 -23.13 2.55
C GLN A 75 16.82 -23.60 1.70
N VAL A 76 16.08 -22.66 1.12
CA VAL A 76 14.90 -22.93 0.28
C VAL A 76 15.34 -23.45 -1.09
N GLN A 77 14.87 -24.64 -1.44
CA GLN A 77 15.14 -25.30 -2.72
C GLN A 77 13.97 -25.07 -3.70
N GLY A 78 14.26 -24.88 -4.98
CA GLY A 78 13.23 -24.72 -6.03
C GLY A 78 12.59 -23.33 -6.05
N GLU A 79 11.29 -23.27 -6.35
CA GLU A 79 10.51 -22.03 -6.39
C GLU A 79 10.38 -21.40 -5.00
N PHE A 80 10.34 -20.06 -4.94
CA PHE A 80 10.21 -19.35 -3.67
C PHE A 80 8.77 -19.44 -3.14
N PRO A 81 8.54 -19.95 -1.91
CA PRO A 81 7.19 -20.20 -1.41
C PRO A 81 6.56 -18.91 -0.85
N VAL A 82 6.12 -18.01 -1.74
CA VAL A 82 5.60 -16.67 -1.41
C VAL A 82 4.55 -16.70 -0.30
N THR A 83 3.51 -17.54 -0.42
CA THR A 83 2.45 -17.64 0.60
C THR A 83 3.02 -18.02 1.97
N ALA A 84 3.91 -19.00 2.02
CA ALA A 84 4.51 -19.45 3.29
C ALA A 84 5.41 -18.36 3.89
N PHE A 85 6.13 -17.63 3.04
CA PHE A 85 6.98 -16.52 3.47
C PHE A 85 6.15 -15.37 4.06
N ILE A 86 5.06 -14.94 3.40
CA ILE A 86 4.15 -13.93 3.94
C ILE A 86 3.61 -14.36 5.30
N LYS A 87 3.12 -15.60 5.40
CA LYS A 87 2.62 -16.17 6.66
C LYS A 87 3.71 -16.18 7.74
N PHE A 88 4.93 -16.55 7.41
CA PHE A 88 6.06 -16.57 8.35
C PHE A 88 6.35 -15.18 8.93
N VAL A 89 6.45 -14.17 8.07
CA VAL A 89 6.70 -12.78 8.49
C VAL A 89 5.53 -12.23 9.31
N VAL A 90 4.28 -12.45 8.88
CA VAL A 90 3.09 -12.03 9.62
C VAL A 90 3.06 -12.63 11.02
N ASN A 91 3.43 -13.92 11.18
CA ASN A 91 3.51 -14.56 12.48
C ASN A 91 4.53 -13.91 13.43
N ARG A 92 5.63 -13.33 12.90
CA ARG A 92 6.60 -12.60 13.73
C ARG A 92 5.99 -11.38 14.40
N SER A 93 5.00 -10.75 13.76
CA SER A 93 4.28 -9.61 14.35
C SER A 93 3.41 -9.98 15.54
N CYS A 94 3.07 -11.26 15.75
CA CYS A 94 2.16 -11.67 16.83
C CYS A 94 0.88 -10.80 16.88
N ARG A 95 0.33 -10.49 15.70
CA ARG A 95 -0.88 -9.67 15.50
C ARG A 95 -0.73 -8.19 15.87
N SER A 96 0.49 -7.68 16.05
CA SER A 96 0.78 -6.27 16.32
C SER A 96 1.11 -5.45 15.07
N ALA A 97 1.09 -6.04 13.88
CA ALA A 97 1.33 -5.33 12.63
C ALA A 97 0.34 -4.16 12.45
N THR A 98 0.87 -2.94 12.31
CA THR A 98 0.13 -1.71 12.06
C THR A 98 0.26 -1.22 10.62
N THR A 99 1.37 -1.54 9.96
CA THR A 99 1.63 -1.18 8.56
C THR A 99 1.99 -2.41 7.76
N LEU A 100 1.35 -2.60 6.61
CA LEU A 100 1.63 -3.70 5.70
C LEU A 100 1.65 -3.24 4.25
N VAL A 101 2.74 -3.54 3.55
CA VAL A 101 2.88 -3.39 2.10
C VAL A 101 3.05 -4.78 1.51
N LEU A 102 2.09 -5.21 0.70
CA LEU A 102 2.08 -6.56 0.13
C LEU A 102 2.90 -6.64 -1.17
N PRO A 103 3.60 -7.76 -1.42
CA PRO A 103 4.35 -7.95 -2.65
C PRO A 103 3.41 -8.19 -3.83
N SER A 104 3.86 -7.86 -5.05
CA SER A 104 3.12 -8.07 -6.31
C SER A 104 2.59 -9.49 -6.49
N CYS A 105 3.36 -10.50 -6.06
CA CYS A 105 3.00 -11.91 -6.11
C CYS A 105 2.12 -12.41 -4.95
N CYS A 106 1.46 -11.50 -4.21
CA CYS A 106 0.55 -11.87 -3.13
C CYS A 106 -0.59 -12.76 -3.64
N THR A 107 -0.76 -13.92 -3.02
CA THR A 107 -1.83 -14.87 -3.35
C THR A 107 -3.11 -14.56 -2.56
N GLU A 108 -4.25 -15.08 -3.03
CA GLU A 108 -5.52 -15.02 -2.30
C GLU A 108 -5.36 -15.61 -0.88
N GLU A 109 -4.73 -16.78 -0.78
CA GLU A 109 -4.51 -17.46 0.50
C GLU A 109 -3.69 -16.60 1.48
N ALA A 110 -2.66 -15.92 0.98
CA ALA A 110 -1.83 -15.03 1.81
C ALA A 110 -2.64 -13.81 2.28
N LEU A 111 -3.44 -13.19 1.41
CA LEU A 111 -4.24 -12.03 1.75
C LEU A 111 -5.33 -12.35 2.79
N PHE A 112 -6.02 -13.48 2.63
CA PHE A 112 -7.00 -13.93 3.62
C PHE A 112 -6.36 -14.23 4.97
N TYR A 113 -5.17 -14.83 4.97
CA TYR A 113 -4.42 -15.05 6.21
C TYR A 113 -4.04 -13.75 6.90
N VAL A 114 -3.54 -12.76 6.14
CA VAL A 114 -3.24 -11.41 6.63
C VAL A 114 -4.48 -10.76 7.25
N ALA A 115 -5.65 -10.89 6.62
CA ALA A 115 -6.89 -10.33 7.14
C ALA A 115 -7.23 -10.88 8.53
N GLU A 116 -7.00 -12.17 8.78
CA GLU A 116 -7.25 -12.79 10.08
C GLU A 116 -6.16 -12.52 11.12
N GLU A 117 -4.90 -12.42 10.71
CA GLU A 117 -3.75 -12.32 11.63
C GLU A 117 -3.26 -10.88 11.89
N CYS A 118 -3.72 -9.89 11.13
CA CYS A 118 -3.30 -8.49 11.29
C CYS A 118 -4.49 -7.55 11.63
N PRO A 119 -5.21 -7.75 12.75
CA PRO A 119 -6.37 -6.93 13.11
C PRO A 119 -5.99 -5.50 13.56
N ALA A 120 -4.71 -5.25 13.88
CA ALA A 120 -4.20 -3.97 14.32
C ALA A 120 -3.80 -3.02 13.17
N LEU A 121 -3.99 -3.45 11.91
CA LEU A 121 -3.60 -2.66 10.75
C LEU A 121 -4.25 -1.28 10.73
N LYS A 122 -3.40 -0.30 10.46
CA LYS A 122 -3.72 1.11 10.23
C LYS A 122 -3.43 1.49 8.78
N ILE A 123 -2.39 0.92 8.19
CA ILE A 123 -1.96 1.23 6.83
C ILE A 123 -1.82 -0.08 6.06
N LEU A 124 -2.57 -0.19 4.96
CA LEU A 124 -2.48 -1.33 4.04
C LEU A 124 -2.22 -0.83 2.62
N LEU A 125 -1.12 -1.26 2.03
CA LEU A 125 -0.80 -0.98 0.63
C LEU A 125 -0.87 -2.28 -0.17
N LEU A 126 -1.90 -2.39 -1.02
CA LEU A 126 -2.00 -3.48 -1.99
C LEU A 126 -1.10 -3.20 -3.19
N PRO A 127 -0.57 -4.24 -3.86
CA PRO A 127 0.16 -4.06 -5.11
C PRO A 127 -0.81 -3.70 -6.25
N ASN A 128 -0.29 -3.05 -7.29
CA ASN A 128 -1.08 -2.62 -8.46
C ASN A 128 -1.72 -3.78 -9.23
N CYS A 129 -1.08 -4.94 -9.21
CA CYS A 129 -1.38 -6.04 -10.14
C CYS A 129 -1.98 -7.27 -9.41
N LEU A 130 -2.79 -7.05 -8.36
CA LEU A 130 -3.61 -8.13 -7.78
C LEU A 130 -4.61 -8.64 -8.81
N SER A 131 -4.89 -9.94 -8.80
CA SER A 131 -5.87 -10.52 -9.71
C SER A 131 -7.29 -10.02 -9.41
N ASP A 132 -8.09 -9.91 -10.46
CA ASP A 132 -9.51 -9.51 -10.37
C ASP A 132 -10.29 -10.41 -9.40
N ASP A 133 -10.02 -11.72 -9.40
CA ASP A 133 -10.65 -12.68 -8.48
C ASP A 133 -10.42 -12.33 -7.00
N ILE A 134 -9.23 -11.83 -6.67
CA ILE A 134 -8.90 -11.37 -5.32
C ILE A 134 -9.66 -10.08 -5.02
N MET A 135 -9.65 -9.12 -5.95
CA MET A 135 -10.35 -7.84 -5.80
C MET A 135 -11.87 -8.02 -5.69
N LEU A 136 -12.45 -9.07 -6.30
CA LEU A 136 -13.85 -9.42 -6.14
C LEU A 136 -14.21 -9.81 -4.70
N LYS A 137 -13.28 -10.44 -3.97
CA LYS A 137 -13.49 -10.91 -2.59
C LYS A 137 -13.01 -9.90 -1.54
N PHE A 138 -12.12 -8.99 -1.92
CA PHE A 138 -11.48 -8.02 -1.03
C PHE A 138 -12.44 -7.22 -0.13
N PRO A 139 -13.62 -6.74 -0.60
CA PRO A 139 -14.51 -5.97 0.26
C PRO A 139 -14.93 -6.71 1.54
N SER A 140 -15.11 -8.03 1.46
CA SER A 140 -15.48 -8.85 2.62
C SER A 140 -14.42 -8.86 3.73
N LEU A 141 -13.17 -8.57 3.39
CA LEU A 141 -12.04 -8.56 4.32
C LEU A 141 -11.94 -7.26 5.12
N ILE A 142 -12.47 -6.13 4.60
CA ILE A 142 -12.36 -4.80 5.22
C ILE A 142 -12.86 -4.80 6.67
N SER A 143 -13.93 -5.55 6.96
CA SER A 143 -14.50 -5.69 8.31
C SER A 143 -13.51 -6.18 9.39
N LYS A 144 -12.39 -6.79 8.98
CA LYS A 144 -11.33 -7.28 9.86
C LYS A 144 -10.39 -6.16 10.35
N TRP A 145 -10.29 -5.05 9.62
CA TRP A 145 -9.34 -3.96 9.89
C TRP A 145 -10.03 -2.70 10.45
N LYS A 146 -10.59 -2.81 11.64
CA LYS A 146 -11.34 -1.72 12.29
C LYS A 146 -10.50 -0.46 12.60
N ASN A 147 -9.18 -0.64 12.68
CA ASN A 147 -8.24 0.44 12.94
C ASN A 147 -7.65 1.03 11.66
N LEU A 148 -8.13 0.63 10.48
CA LEU A 148 -7.58 1.09 9.21
C LEU A 148 -7.77 2.60 9.05
N GLU A 149 -6.66 3.28 8.83
CA GLU A 149 -6.55 4.72 8.64
C GLU A 149 -6.26 5.05 7.16
N GLN A 150 -5.48 4.21 6.48
CA GLN A 150 -5.07 4.42 5.10
C GLN A 150 -5.07 3.14 4.26
N LEU A 151 -5.48 3.25 3.00
CA LEU A 151 -5.50 2.16 2.03
C LEU A 151 -4.94 2.61 0.67
N ARG A 152 -4.03 1.84 0.08
CA ARG A 152 -3.72 1.93 -1.35
C ARG A 152 -4.39 0.78 -2.10
N LEU A 153 -5.17 1.13 -3.13
CA LEU A 153 -5.74 0.21 -4.10
C LEU A 153 -4.94 0.27 -5.40
N GLY A 154 -4.68 -0.91 -5.96
CA GLY A 154 -4.03 -1.09 -7.25
C GLY A 154 -4.98 -1.08 -8.45
N SER A 155 -6.28 -1.06 -8.20
CA SER A 155 -7.35 -1.21 -9.19
C SER A 155 -8.62 -0.55 -8.67
N SER A 156 -9.48 -0.08 -9.57
CA SER A 156 -10.82 0.43 -9.23
C SER A 156 -11.90 -0.67 -9.17
N ILE A 157 -11.54 -1.94 -9.40
CA ILE A 157 -12.49 -3.07 -9.30
C ILE A 157 -13.14 -3.11 -7.92
N ASN A 158 -14.48 -3.12 -7.90
CA ASN A 158 -15.31 -3.12 -6.69
C ASN A 158 -15.08 -1.95 -5.74
N MET A 159 -14.53 -0.83 -6.21
CA MET A 159 -14.23 0.33 -5.37
C MET A 159 -15.47 0.79 -4.59
N GLN A 160 -16.66 0.78 -5.20
CA GLN A 160 -17.92 1.15 -4.55
C GLN A 160 -18.18 0.32 -3.27
N GLU A 161 -18.07 -1.00 -3.38
CA GLU A 161 -18.30 -1.91 -2.25
C GLU A 161 -17.16 -1.80 -1.22
N ILE A 162 -15.91 -1.65 -1.66
CA ILE A 162 -14.76 -1.42 -0.76
C ILE A 162 -15.01 -0.16 0.09
N LEU A 163 -15.38 0.94 -0.55
CA LEU A 163 -15.63 2.21 0.13
C LEU A 163 -16.83 2.13 1.08
N ALA A 164 -17.90 1.42 0.69
CA ALA A 164 -19.04 1.19 1.57
C ALA A 164 -18.64 0.40 2.84
N GLN A 165 -17.81 -0.64 2.69
CA GLN A 165 -17.30 -1.42 3.81
C GLN A 165 -16.35 -0.60 4.71
N ILE A 166 -15.52 0.26 4.12
CA ILE A 166 -14.64 1.18 4.88
C ILE A 166 -15.49 2.13 5.73
N ASN A 167 -16.51 2.76 5.14
CA ASN A 167 -17.42 3.65 5.87
C ASN A 167 -18.15 2.92 7.02
N LEU A 168 -18.47 1.64 6.83
CA LEU A 168 -19.18 0.84 7.83
C LEU A 168 -18.28 0.37 8.98
N HIS A 169 -17.00 0.11 8.72
CA HIS A 169 -16.12 -0.63 9.64
C HIS A 169 -14.88 0.12 10.13
N CYS A 170 -14.40 1.13 9.41
CA CYS A 170 -13.12 1.79 9.64
C CYS A 170 -13.33 3.25 10.10
N ASN A 171 -13.69 3.46 11.36
CA ASN A 171 -14.06 4.78 11.89
C ASN A 171 -12.92 5.82 11.90
N ASN A 172 -11.67 5.38 11.78
CA ASN A 172 -10.48 6.24 11.78
C ASN A 172 -9.92 6.46 10.37
N PHE A 173 -10.66 6.07 9.33
CA PHE A 173 -10.19 6.16 7.96
C PHE A 173 -10.03 7.62 7.52
N VAL A 174 -8.84 7.95 7.01
CA VAL A 174 -8.46 9.33 6.66
C VAL A 174 -7.84 9.46 5.28
N GLY A 175 -7.34 8.37 4.69
CA GLY A 175 -6.63 8.43 3.42
C GLY A 175 -6.86 7.25 2.49
N ILE A 176 -7.08 7.53 1.20
CA ILE A 176 -7.10 6.51 0.15
C ILE A 176 -6.25 6.94 -1.04
N ARG A 177 -5.45 6.00 -1.55
CA ARG A 177 -4.74 6.12 -2.82
C ARG A 177 -5.28 5.09 -3.80
N VAL A 178 -5.63 5.55 -4.99
CA VAL A 178 -5.95 4.72 -6.14
C VAL A 178 -5.00 5.14 -7.24
N SER A 179 -4.24 4.18 -7.77
CA SER A 179 -3.19 4.44 -8.76
C SER A 179 -3.22 3.37 -9.85
N GLY A 180 -2.71 3.72 -11.03
CA GLY A 180 -2.33 2.76 -12.05
C GLY A 180 -3.44 2.44 -13.05
N GLY A 181 -3.74 3.36 -13.95
CA GLY A 181 -4.58 3.06 -15.11
C GLY A 181 -6.09 2.96 -14.80
N CYS A 182 -6.50 3.30 -13.58
CA CYS A 182 -7.88 3.11 -13.12
C CYS A 182 -8.85 4.06 -13.83
N TYR A 183 -10.09 3.61 -14.04
CA TYR A 183 -11.22 4.46 -14.44
C TYR A 183 -12.03 4.86 -13.21
N ILE A 184 -12.21 6.16 -13.00
CA ILE A 184 -13.03 6.74 -11.93
C ILE A 184 -14.24 7.41 -12.58
N GLY A 185 -15.27 6.60 -12.82
CA GLY A 185 -16.52 7.02 -13.41
C GLY A 185 -17.48 7.66 -12.42
N GLU A 186 -18.73 7.82 -12.85
CA GLU A 186 -19.78 8.40 -12.02
C GLU A 186 -20.07 7.56 -10.77
N GLU A 187 -20.04 6.22 -10.88
CA GLU A 187 -20.32 5.32 -9.76
C GLU A 187 -19.22 5.36 -8.70
N GLU A 188 -17.94 5.29 -9.10
CA GLU A 188 -16.80 5.43 -8.20
C GLU A 188 -16.79 6.80 -7.52
N THR A 189 -17.07 7.86 -8.30
CA THR A 189 -17.17 9.24 -7.81
C THR A 189 -18.27 9.38 -6.75
N LEU A 190 -19.45 8.84 -7.03
CA LEU A 190 -20.55 8.84 -6.08
C LEU A 190 -20.19 8.07 -4.81
N ALA A 191 -19.52 6.93 -4.93
CA ALA A 191 -19.07 6.14 -3.78
C ALA A 191 -18.06 6.90 -2.93
N ILE A 192 -17.09 7.60 -3.52
CA ILE A 192 -16.13 8.46 -2.81
C ILE A 192 -16.88 9.52 -2.00
N VAL A 193 -17.75 10.28 -2.66
CA VAL A 193 -18.47 11.40 -2.02
C VAL A 193 -19.42 10.92 -0.91
N THR A 194 -20.10 9.79 -1.11
CA THR A 194 -21.11 9.30 -0.16
C THR A 194 -20.52 8.48 0.98
N SER A 195 -19.50 7.68 0.72
CA SER A 195 -18.90 6.77 1.71
C SER A 195 -17.74 7.40 2.45
N LEU A 196 -17.06 8.38 1.86
CA LEU A 196 -15.90 9.05 2.47
C LEU A 196 -16.07 10.58 2.56
N PRO A 197 -17.18 11.10 3.13
CA PRO A 197 -17.46 12.55 3.12
C PRO A 197 -16.43 13.39 3.90
N ASN A 198 -15.75 12.79 4.88
CA ASN A 198 -14.77 13.45 5.74
C ASN A 198 -13.31 13.06 5.42
N ILE A 199 -13.06 12.53 4.21
CA ILE A 199 -11.71 12.14 3.80
C ILE A 199 -10.76 13.34 3.78
N LYS A 200 -9.52 13.12 4.21
CA LYS A 200 -8.51 14.18 4.30
C LYS A 200 -7.43 14.06 3.24
N TYR A 201 -7.07 12.82 2.89
CA TYR A 201 -5.99 12.53 1.95
C TYR A 201 -6.54 11.67 0.82
N LEU A 202 -6.67 12.25 -0.37
CA LEU A 202 -7.15 11.53 -1.56
C LEU A 202 -6.08 11.60 -2.64
N PHE A 203 -5.70 10.45 -3.17
CA PHE A 203 -4.76 10.35 -4.28
C PHE A 203 -5.43 9.53 -5.37
N LEU A 204 -5.71 10.16 -6.50
CA LEU A 204 -6.26 9.55 -7.71
C LEU A 204 -5.29 9.85 -8.84
N THR A 205 -4.08 9.31 -8.78
CA THR A 205 -2.99 9.66 -9.71
C THR A 205 -2.96 8.68 -10.88
N ARG A 206 -2.61 9.14 -12.09
CA ARG A 206 -2.54 8.27 -13.29
C ARG A 206 -3.85 7.49 -13.51
N ALA A 207 -4.97 8.18 -13.36
CA ALA A 207 -6.31 7.65 -13.54
C ALA A 207 -7.03 8.40 -14.68
N TYR A 208 -8.04 7.77 -15.26
CA TYR A 208 -9.02 8.48 -16.07
C TYR A 208 -10.13 8.98 -15.16
N LEU A 209 -10.26 10.30 -15.09
CA LEU A 209 -11.21 11.01 -14.25
C LEU A 209 -11.74 12.20 -15.05
N GLU A 210 -12.97 12.10 -15.52
CA GLU A 210 -13.60 13.20 -16.25
C GLU A 210 -13.75 14.44 -15.36
N ARG A 211 -13.64 15.62 -15.98
CA ARG A 211 -13.77 16.91 -15.32
C ARG A 211 -15.02 17.01 -14.43
N GLU A 212 -16.16 16.54 -14.91
CA GLU A 212 -17.43 16.56 -14.16
C GLU A 212 -17.34 15.76 -12.86
N ASN A 213 -16.66 14.62 -12.90
CA ASN A 213 -16.45 13.75 -11.75
C ASN A 213 -15.46 14.36 -10.75
N LEU A 214 -14.37 14.98 -11.23
CA LEU A 214 -13.46 15.75 -10.40
C LEU A 214 -14.18 16.88 -9.65
N VAL A 215 -15.02 17.64 -10.35
CA VAL A 215 -15.85 18.71 -9.76
C VAL A 215 -16.79 18.14 -8.70
N LYS A 216 -17.45 17.00 -8.95
CA LYS A 216 -18.31 16.33 -7.96
C LYS A 216 -17.52 15.95 -6.69
N ILE A 217 -16.29 15.44 -6.81
CA ILE A 217 -15.44 15.10 -5.66
C ILE A 217 -15.10 16.36 -4.85
N LEU A 218 -14.61 17.42 -5.50
CA LEU A 218 -14.30 18.71 -4.84
C LEU A 218 -15.53 19.34 -4.17
N GLN A 219 -16.72 19.10 -4.72
CA GLN A 219 -17.98 19.56 -4.15
C GLN A 219 -18.46 18.69 -2.98
N GLY A 220 -18.18 17.39 -2.99
CA GLY A 220 -18.63 16.45 -1.97
C GLY A 220 -17.71 16.30 -0.76
N CYS A 221 -16.40 16.23 -0.99
CA CYS A 221 -15.39 15.96 0.05
C CYS A 221 -14.80 17.27 0.59
N LYS A 222 -15.46 17.87 1.59
CA LYS A 222 -15.12 19.22 2.08
C LYS A 222 -13.97 19.29 3.08
N GLU A 223 -13.58 18.16 3.65
CA GLU A 223 -12.51 18.06 4.65
C GLU A 223 -11.14 17.71 4.03
N LEU A 224 -11.02 17.76 2.70
CA LEU A 224 -9.79 17.47 1.98
C LEU A 224 -8.68 18.44 2.41
N VAL A 225 -7.56 17.85 2.84
CA VAL A 225 -6.31 18.55 3.18
C VAL A 225 -5.30 18.38 2.07
N TYR A 226 -5.24 17.17 1.49
CA TYR A 226 -4.37 16.83 0.37
C TYR A 226 -5.21 16.10 -0.68
N PHE A 227 -5.21 16.62 -1.91
CA PHE A 227 -5.86 15.97 -3.04
C PHE A 227 -4.96 16.01 -4.26
N ASP A 228 -4.61 14.84 -4.77
CA ASP A 228 -3.64 14.67 -5.85
C ASP A 228 -4.26 13.89 -6.98
N VAL A 229 -4.40 14.57 -8.10
CA VAL A 229 -4.92 14.08 -9.37
C VAL A 229 -3.86 14.21 -10.47
N SER A 230 -2.58 14.19 -10.09
CA SER A 230 -1.47 14.31 -11.05
C SER A 230 -1.51 13.19 -12.10
N ASP A 231 -1.05 13.52 -13.30
CA ASP A 231 -0.98 12.64 -14.47
C ASP A 231 -2.33 11.99 -14.84
N CYS A 232 -3.45 12.64 -14.52
CA CYS A 232 -4.78 12.14 -14.90
C CYS A 232 -5.15 12.46 -16.35
N LYS A 233 -6.06 11.67 -16.90
CA LYS A 233 -6.72 11.95 -18.17
C LYS A 233 -8.17 12.35 -17.95
N GLY A 234 -8.67 13.28 -18.77
CA GLY A 234 -10.07 13.73 -18.77
C GLY A 234 -10.30 15.18 -18.31
N PHE A 235 -9.23 15.90 -17.95
CA PHE A 235 -9.24 17.34 -17.68
C PHE A 235 -7.83 17.93 -17.89
N GLU A 236 -7.75 19.24 -18.13
CA GLU A 236 -6.47 19.92 -18.33
C GLU A 236 -5.88 20.39 -17.00
N GLU A 237 -4.56 20.21 -16.85
CA GLU A 237 -3.78 20.88 -15.81
C GLU A 237 -4.04 22.39 -15.84
N GLY A 238 -4.19 22.99 -14.67
CA GLY A 238 -4.32 24.43 -14.55
C GLY A 238 -5.72 24.98 -14.85
N ASP A 239 -6.75 24.13 -14.95
CA ASP A 239 -8.14 24.57 -15.14
C ASP A 239 -8.56 25.56 -14.03
N GLU A 240 -8.84 26.81 -14.44
CA GLU A 240 -9.11 27.92 -13.52
C GLU A 240 -10.29 27.66 -12.58
N GLU A 241 -11.32 26.94 -13.04
CA GLU A 241 -12.49 26.62 -12.23
C GLU A 241 -12.17 25.52 -11.22
N ILE A 242 -11.42 24.48 -11.63
CA ILE A 242 -10.95 23.42 -10.73
C ILE A 242 -10.06 24.01 -9.64
N ILE A 243 -9.07 24.83 -10.00
CA ILE A 243 -8.18 25.49 -9.03
C ILE A 243 -9.00 26.31 -8.04
N LYS A 244 -10.00 27.06 -8.52
CA LYS A 244 -10.87 27.85 -7.65
C LYS A 244 -11.68 26.98 -6.69
N LEU A 245 -12.23 25.86 -7.17
CA LEU A 245 -12.94 24.90 -6.33
C LEU A 245 -12.02 24.25 -5.29
N ALA A 246 -10.78 23.93 -5.66
CA ALA A 246 -9.77 23.32 -4.81
C ALA A 246 -9.06 24.30 -3.85
N SER A 247 -9.32 25.61 -3.95
CA SER A 247 -8.62 26.66 -3.18
C SER A 247 -8.66 26.53 -1.65
N HIS A 248 -9.57 25.73 -1.10
CA HIS A 248 -9.68 25.44 0.32
C HIS A 248 -8.78 24.28 0.79
N ILE A 249 -8.28 23.48 -0.16
CA ILE A 249 -7.42 22.32 0.09
C ILE A 249 -5.99 22.81 0.27
N ARG A 250 -5.32 22.38 1.33
CA ARG A 250 -3.96 22.85 1.66
C ARG A 250 -2.95 22.49 0.57
N THR A 251 -3.07 21.30 -0.01
CA THR A 251 -2.26 20.84 -1.12
C THR A 251 -3.16 20.20 -2.16
N PHE A 252 -3.31 20.87 -3.30
CA PHE A 252 -3.95 20.33 -4.48
C PHE A 252 -2.90 20.18 -5.57
N LYS A 253 -2.90 19.03 -6.26
CA LYS A 253 -1.96 18.70 -7.33
C LYS A 253 -2.72 18.16 -8.54
N ASP A 254 -2.43 18.74 -9.69
CA ASP A 254 -3.00 18.41 -11.00
C ASP A 254 -1.94 18.33 -12.10
N GLU A 255 -0.66 18.39 -11.74
CA GLU A 255 0.46 18.43 -12.67
C GLU A 255 0.46 17.23 -13.62
N GLY A 256 0.73 17.46 -14.90
CA GLY A 256 0.77 16.42 -15.92
C GLY A 256 -0.60 15.91 -16.40
N SER A 257 -1.70 16.43 -15.85
CA SER A 257 -3.05 16.06 -16.28
C SER A 257 -3.37 16.64 -17.65
N SER A 258 -4.02 15.86 -18.51
CA SER A 258 -4.39 16.29 -19.85
C SER A 258 -5.78 15.84 -20.28
N TYR A 259 -6.33 16.56 -21.25
CA TYR A 259 -7.55 16.15 -21.93
C TYR A 259 -7.23 15.14 -23.04
N ASP A 260 -7.22 13.86 -22.67
CA ASP A 260 -7.25 12.76 -23.63
C ASP A 260 -8.60 12.05 -23.51
N ASP A 261 -9.20 11.66 -24.63
CA ASP A 261 -10.43 10.88 -24.57
C ASP A 261 -10.15 9.43 -24.10
N TYR A 262 -11.21 8.74 -23.67
CA TYR A 262 -11.06 7.42 -23.05
C TYR A 262 -10.47 6.37 -23.99
N ASP A 263 -10.75 6.48 -25.29
CA ASP A 263 -10.27 5.53 -26.29
C ASP A 263 -8.76 5.68 -26.46
N ASP A 264 -8.25 6.92 -26.56
CA ASP A 264 -6.82 7.21 -26.61
C ASP A 264 -6.11 6.77 -25.32
N TYR A 265 -6.73 6.98 -24.16
CA TYR A 265 -6.17 6.53 -22.88
C TYR A 265 -6.04 5.01 -22.79
N MET A 266 -7.06 4.26 -23.21
CA MET A 266 -7.04 2.79 -23.20
C MET A 266 -5.99 2.21 -24.15
N GLU A 267 -5.65 2.90 -25.24
CA GLU A 267 -4.54 2.50 -26.11
C GLU A 267 -3.16 2.70 -25.46
N THR A 268 -3.04 3.64 -24.51
CA THR A 268 -1.77 3.93 -23.80
C THR A 268 -1.51 3.03 -22.58
N ILE A 269 -2.55 2.45 -21.97
CA ILE A 269 -2.37 1.50 -20.86
C ILE A 269 -2.02 0.13 -21.45
N THR A 270 -0.74 -0.12 -21.70
CA THR A 270 -0.29 -1.51 -21.89
C THR A 270 -0.17 -2.20 -20.52
N SER A 271 -0.54 -3.48 -20.42
CA SER A 271 -0.52 -4.22 -19.13
C SER A 271 0.86 -4.28 -18.45
N ARG A 272 1.93 -3.91 -19.15
CA ARG A 272 3.31 -3.84 -18.61
C ARG A 272 3.58 -2.54 -17.86
N ASP A 273 2.84 -1.48 -18.14
CA ASP A 273 3.10 -0.15 -17.62
C ASP A 273 2.56 0.00 -16.19
N ALA A 274 1.36 -0.51 -15.89
CA ALA A 274 0.73 -0.39 -14.57
C ALA A 274 1.55 -1.00 -13.40
N CYS A 275 2.38 -2.01 -13.65
CA CYS A 275 3.19 -2.67 -12.62
C CYS A 275 4.60 -2.06 -12.43
N LEU A 276 5.10 -1.21 -13.34
CA LEU A 276 6.50 -0.74 -13.35
C LEU A 276 6.70 0.70 -12.84
N PHE A 277 5.65 1.49 -12.67
CA PHE A 277 5.77 2.94 -12.48
C PHE A 277 5.58 3.46 -11.04
N ASP A 278 5.39 2.58 -10.04
CA ASP A 278 5.02 3.00 -8.67
C ASP A 278 6.11 2.80 -7.59
N ASP A 279 7.30 2.36 -7.97
CA ASP A 279 8.36 2.02 -7.03
C ASP A 279 9.08 3.24 -6.39
N GLU A 280 8.75 4.49 -6.77
CA GLU A 280 9.49 5.67 -6.29
C GLU A 280 8.88 6.43 -5.09
N TYR A 281 7.64 6.15 -4.64
CA TYR A 281 6.96 7.02 -3.65
C TYR A 281 6.54 6.34 -2.33
N CYS A 282 7.20 5.25 -1.92
CA CYS A 282 7.00 4.67 -0.58
C CYS A 282 7.94 5.24 0.50
N SER A 283 8.72 6.29 0.18
CA SER A 283 9.65 6.92 1.13
C SER A 283 9.26 8.39 1.33
N ASP A 284 8.26 8.66 2.16
CA ASP A 284 8.11 9.92 2.91
C ASP A 284 7.10 9.75 4.07
#